data_AF-A0A094LBR3-F1
#
_entry.id   AF-A0A094LBR3-F1
#
_cell.length_a   1.000
_cell.length_b   1.000
_cell.length_c   1.000
_cell.angle_alpha   90.00
_cell.angle_beta   90.00
_cell.angle_gamma   90.00
#
_symmetry.space_group_name_H-M   'P 1'
#
loop_
_entity.id
_entity.type
_entity.pdbx_description
1 polymer ?
#
loop_
_entity_poly.entity_id
_entity_poly.type
_entity_poly.pdbx_seq_one_letter_code
_entity_poly.pdbx_strand_id
1 'polypeptide(L)'
;KQDTGQILLDMTYNQLGVTEKEYFGLQQNETSVDSPRWLEPNKPIRKQLKGGFPCTLRFRVRFFIPDPNTLQQEQTRHLFFLQLKTDIVEGRLSCPINSAVVLASYAVQSQLGDYNASVHRSGYLSNYNFIPEQNKDFLTKVESLHEQHR
;
A
#
# COMPACT_ATOMS: atom_id res chain seq x y z
N LYS A 1 1.88 -6.31 -34.71
CA LYS A 1 1.93 -6.96 -33.37
C LYS A 1 1.17 -6.04 -32.42
N GLN A 2 0.17 -6.54 -31.70
CA GLN A 2 -0.51 -5.74 -30.67
C GLN A 2 0.26 -5.90 -29.37
N ASP A 3 0.54 -4.80 -28.68
CA ASP A 3 1.19 -4.86 -27.38
C ASP A 3 0.30 -5.60 -26.38
N THR A 4 0.88 -6.62 -25.76
CA THR A 4 0.20 -7.48 -24.78
C THR A 4 0.31 -6.89 -23.39
N GLY A 5 -0.57 -7.31 -22.49
CA GLY A 5 -0.52 -6.88 -21.08
C GLY A 5 0.84 -7.14 -20.42
N GLN A 6 1.54 -8.18 -20.86
CA GLN A 6 2.89 -8.52 -20.40
C GLN A 6 3.89 -7.37 -20.58
N ILE A 7 3.84 -6.66 -21.71
CA ILE A 7 4.77 -5.55 -21.98
C ILE A 7 4.61 -4.45 -20.94
N LEU A 8 3.37 -4.09 -20.62
CA LEU A 8 3.09 -3.04 -19.63
C LEU A 8 3.46 -3.47 -18.21
N LEU A 9 3.25 -4.75 -17.87
CA LEU A 9 3.68 -5.32 -16.59
C LEU A 9 5.20 -5.26 -16.48
N ASP A 10 5.94 -5.73 -17.49
CA ASP A 10 7.41 -5.70 -17.47
C ASP A 10 7.97 -4.29 -17.41
N MET A 11 7.40 -3.34 -18.15
CA MET A 11 7.78 -1.92 -18.03
C MET A 11 7.57 -1.40 -16.61
N THR A 12 6.44 -1.73 -15.98
CA THR A 12 6.14 -1.30 -14.61
C THR A 12 7.08 -1.93 -13.59
N TYR A 13 7.33 -3.25 -13.69
CA TYR A 13 8.25 -3.95 -12.80
C TYR A 13 9.67 -3.41 -12.93
N ASN A 14 10.15 -3.18 -14.15
CA ASN A 14 11.48 -2.63 -14.39
C ASN A 14 11.61 -1.19 -13.88
N GLN A 15 10.59 -0.35 -14.11
CA GLN A 15 10.59 1.03 -13.63
C GLN A 15 10.59 1.10 -12.10
N LEU A 16 9.86 0.20 -11.44
CA LEU A 16 9.83 0.16 -9.99
C LEU A 16 11.07 -0.55 -9.41
N GLY A 17 11.69 -1.49 -10.13
CA GLY A 17 12.80 -2.32 -9.63
C GLY A 17 12.35 -3.66 -9.02
N VAL A 18 11.11 -4.08 -9.28
CA VAL A 18 10.52 -5.27 -8.66
C VAL A 18 11.03 -6.55 -9.32
N THR A 19 11.61 -7.45 -8.50
CA THR A 19 12.08 -8.76 -8.93
C THR A 19 11.10 -9.89 -8.60
N GLU A 20 10.44 -9.84 -7.44
CA GLU A 20 9.38 -10.79 -7.01
C GLU A 20 8.02 -10.42 -7.64
N LYS A 21 7.94 -10.53 -8.97
CA LYS A 21 6.82 -10.07 -9.81
C LYS A 21 5.50 -10.82 -9.55
N GLU A 22 5.58 -12.05 -9.06
CA GLU A 22 4.45 -12.94 -8.84
C GLU A 22 3.41 -12.38 -7.86
N TYR A 23 3.81 -11.47 -6.97
CA TYR A 23 2.92 -10.89 -5.97
C TYR A 23 2.14 -9.68 -6.46
N PHE A 24 2.54 -9.09 -7.58
CA PHE A 24 2.04 -7.80 -8.02
C PHE A 24 1.21 -7.89 -9.31
N GLY A 25 0.45 -6.84 -9.57
CA GLY A 25 -0.25 -6.68 -10.82
C GLY A 25 -0.74 -5.26 -11.05
N LEU A 26 -1.29 -5.04 -12.23
CA LEU A 26 -1.97 -3.80 -12.59
C LEU A 26 -3.47 -4.00 -12.51
N GLN A 27 -4.13 -3.22 -11.64
CA GLN A 27 -5.58 -3.21 -11.47
C GLN A 27 -6.20 -1.99 -12.17
N GLN A 28 -7.35 -2.18 -12.82
CA GLN A 28 -8.11 -1.06 -13.41
C GLN A 28 -8.82 -0.21 -12.33
N ASN A 29 -8.83 1.11 -12.50
CA ASN A 29 -9.42 2.05 -11.54
C ASN A 29 -10.91 1.81 -11.26
N GLU A 30 -11.70 1.47 -12.28
CA GLU A 30 -13.17 1.36 -12.20
C GLU A 30 -13.65 -0.03 -11.76
N THR A 31 -13.02 -0.58 -10.72
CA THR A 31 -13.33 -1.94 -10.27
C THR A 31 -13.74 -1.94 -8.81
N SER A 32 -14.80 -2.69 -8.50
CA SER A 32 -15.22 -2.88 -7.12
C SER A 32 -14.12 -3.61 -6.34
N VAL A 33 -14.08 -3.36 -5.03
CA VAL A 33 -13.14 -4.05 -4.12
C VAL A 33 -13.31 -5.57 -4.22
N ASP A 34 -14.56 -6.04 -4.36
CA ASP A 34 -14.92 -7.45 -4.43
C ASP A 34 -14.64 -8.12 -5.79
N SER A 35 -14.48 -7.33 -6.85
CA SER A 35 -14.23 -7.85 -8.20
C SER A 35 -13.17 -7.02 -8.93
N PRO A 36 -11.91 -7.05 -8.45
CA PRO A 36 -10.82 -6.31 -9.06
C PRO A 36 -10.52 -6.86 -10.46
N ARG A 37 -10.55 -6.01 -11.48
CA ARG A 37 -10.12 -6.39 -12.84
C ARG A 37 -8.63 -6.13 -12.98
N TRP A 38 -7.87 -7.21 -13.05
CA TRP A 38 -6.44 -7.20 -13.27
C TRP A 38 -6.11 -7.24 -14.76
N LEU A 39 -4.99 -6.61 -15.13
CA LEU A 39 -4.43 -6.73 -16.46
C LEU A 39 -3.94 -8.16 -16.70
N GLU A 40 -4.43 -8.77 -17.76
CA GLU A 40 -4.07 -10.12 -18.19
C GLU A 40 -2.84 -10.06 -19.12
N PRO A 41 -1.75 -10.80 -18.82
CA PRO A 41 -0.51 -10.70 -19.58
C PRO A 41 -0.65 -11.10 -21.05
N ASN A 42 -1.45 -12.13 -21.32
CA ASN A 42 -1.57 -12.75 -22.65
C ASN A 42 -2.55 -12.04 -23.58
N LYS A 43 -3.32 -11.08 -23.08
CA LYS A 43 -4.33 -10.37 -23.88
C LYS A 43 -3.80 -9.02 -24.37
N PRO A 44 -4.20 -8.56 -25.56
CA PRO A 44 -3.84 -7.23 -26.05
C PRO A 44 -4.35 -6.13 -25.09
N ILE A 45 -3.50 -5.17 -24.74
CA ILE A 45 -3.85 -4.10 -23.78
C ILE A 45 -5.14 -3.37 -24.19
N ARG A 46 -5.26 -3.03 -25.48
CA ARG A 46 -6.42 -2.32 -26.04
C ARG A 46 -7.75 -3.05 -25.87
N LYS A 47 -7.74 -4.38 -25.75
CA LYS A 47 -8.97 -5.19 -25.57
C LYS A 47 -9.41 -5.27 -24.11
N GLN A 48 -8.54 -4.89 -23.18
CA GLN A 48 -8.77 -5.04 -21.74
C GLN A 48 -9.24 -3.74 -21.09
N LEU A 49 -8.75 -2.60 -21.58
CA LEU A 49 -9.04 -1.29 -21.01
C LEU A 49 -10.43 -0.82 -21.46
N LYS A 50 -11.39 -0.87 -20.54
CA LYS A 50 -12.69 -0.23 -20.73
C LYS A 50 -12.51 1.29 -20.67
N GLY A 51 -13.08 2.02 -21.63
CA GLY A 51 -13.04 3.50 -21.64
C GLY A 51 -11.98 4.13 -22.57
N GLY A 52 -11.12 3.34 -23.21
CA GLY A 52 -10.11 3.87 -24.15
C GLY A 52 -8.92 4.52 -23.45
N PHE A 53 -8.17 5.35 -24.19
CA PHE A 53 -7.02 6.09 -23.67
C PHE A 53 -7.36 7.58 -23.55
N PRO A 54 -6.85 8.28 -22.52
CA PRO A 54 -5.94 7.80 -21.48
C PRO A 54 -6.64 6.87 -20.47
N CYS A 55 -5.95 5.83 -20.03
CA CYS A 55 -6.42 4.91 -18.99
C CYS A 55 -5.54 5.02 -17.75
N THR A 56 -6.12 4.79 -16.58
CA THR A 56 -5.36 4.74 -15.32
C THR A 56 -5.41 3.34 -14.74
N LEU A 57 -4.22 2.79 -14.49
CA LEU A 57 -4.00 1.51 -13.83
C LEU A 57 -3.30 1.75 -12.50
N ARG A 58 -3.63 0.95 -11.49
CA ARG A 58 -2.97 0.96 -10.18
C ARG A 58 -2.08 -0.25 -10.08
N PHE A 59 -0.80 -0.02 -9.79
CA PHE A 59 0.08 -1.09 -9.36
C PHE A 59 -0.30 -1.49 -7.93
N ARG A 60 -0.66 -2.75 -7.72
CA ARG A 60 -1.14 -3.27 -6.42
C ARG A 60 -0.61 -4.67 -6.14
N VAL A 61 -0.57 -5.04 -4.86
CA VAL A 61 -0.37 -6.43 -4.45
C VAL A 61 -1.62 -7.22 -4.84
N ARG A 62 -1.42 -8.27 -5.63
CA ARG A 62 -2.46 -9.18 -6.10
C ARG A 62 -2.63 -10.38 -5.17
N PHE A 63 -1.52 -10.87 -4.63
CA PHE A 63 -1.50 -12.05 -3.76
C PHE A 63 -0.74 -11.72 -2.48
N PHE A 64 -1.48 -11.66 -1.37
CA PHE A 64 -0.88 -11.58 -0.05
C PHE A 64 -0.41 -12.97 0.37
N ILE A 65 0.76 -13.02 1.00
CA ILE A 65 1.32 -14.25 1.55
C ILE A 65 1.02 -14.34 3.06
N PRO A 66 0.93 -15.56 3.62
CA PRO A 66 0.65 -15.74 5.04
C PRO A 66 1.78 -15.22 5.95
N ASP A 67 3.04 -15.38 5.51
CA ASP A 67 4.21 -14.98 6.29
C ASP A 67 5.06 -13.96 5.51
N PRO A 68 5.01 -12.67 5.87
CA PRO A 68 5.78 -11.61 5.20
C PRO A 68 7.29 -11.78 5.35
N ASN A 69 7.77 -12.59 6.31
CA ASN A 69 9.21 -12.86 6.47
C ASN A 69 9.79 -13.71 5.34
N THR A 70 8.93 -14.33 4.52
CA THR A 70 9.37 -15.10 3.36
C THR A 70 9.71 -14.21 2.16
N LEU A 71 9.29 -12.94 2.15
CA LEU A 71 9.69 -11.96 1.14
C LEU A 71 11.19 -11.72 1.21
N GLN A 72 11.90 -11.96 0.11
CA GLN A 72 13.35 -11.86 0.09
C GLN A 72 13.80 -10.41 -0.08
N GLN A 73 13.07 -9.63 -0.88
CA GLN A 73 13.51 -8.30 -1.26
C GLN A 73 12.91 -7.23 -0.37
N GLU A 74 13.76 -6.30 0.08
CA GLU A 74 13.34 -5.15 0.88
C GLU A 74 12.31 -4.30 0.15
N GLN A 75 12.51 -4.11 -1.16
CA GLN A 75 11.57 -3.38 -1.98
C GLN A 75 10.18 -4.03 -2.00
N THR A 76 10.10 -5.35 -2.10
CA THR A 76 8.82 -6.07 -2.05
C THR A 76 8.14 -5.88 -0.71
N ARG A 77 8.89 -6.03 0.40
CA ARG A 77 8.39 -5.78 1.77
C ARG A 77 7.85 -4.35 1.90
N HIS A 78 8.57 -3.36 1.37
CA HIS A 78 8.15 -1.97 1.39
C HIS A 78 6.85 -1.75 0.60
N LEU A 79 6.73 -2.31 -0.60
CA LEU A 79 5.52 -2.19 -1.42
C LEU A 79 4.31 -2.88 -0.76
N PHE A 80 4.51 -4.02 -0.11
CA PHE A 80 3.48 -4.67 0.70
C PHE A 80 3.03 -3.79 1.87
N PHE A 81 3.98 -3.20 2.59
CA PHE A 81 3.68 -2.25 3.67
C PHE A 81 2.86 -1.06 3.15
N LEU A 82 3.26 -0.44 2.03
CA LEU A 82 2.52 0.67 1.43
C LEU A 82 1.10 0.28 1.01
N GLN A 83 0.93 -0.92 0.44
CA GLN A 83 -0.38 -1.45 0.06
C GLN A 83 -1.28 -1.61 1.28
N LEU A 84 -0.79 -2.27 2.35
CA LEU A 84 -1.54 -2.47 3.59
C LEU A 84 -1.92 -1.15 4.24
N LYS A 85 -0.96 -0.21 4.35
CA LYS A 85 -1.20 1.13 4.89
C LYS A 85 -2.32 1.84 4.11
N THR A 86 -2.26 1.79 2.79
CA THR A 86 -3.27 2.41 1.92
C THR A 86 -4.62 1.74 2.08
N ASP A 87 -4.69 0.41 2.09
CA ASP A 87 -5.95 -0.32 2.20
C ASP A 87 -6.61 -0.12 3.58
N ILE A 88 -5.85 0.05 4.66
CA ILE A 88 -6.39 0.41 5.98
C ILE A 88 -6.97 1.82 5.94
N VAL A 89 -6.21 2.80 5.43
CA VAL A 89 -6.66 4.21 5.34
C VAL A 89 -7.89 4.36 4.43
N GLU A 90 -7.95 3.63 3.32
CA GLU A 90 -9.10 3.60 2.40
C GLU A 90 -10.28 2.77 2.94
N GLY A 91 -10.14 2.08 4.09
CA GLY A 91 -11.17 1.23 4.67
C GLY A 91 -11.43 -0.08 3.91
N ARG A 92 -10.55 -0.43 2.96
CA ARG A 92 -10.59 -1.69 2.19
C ARG A 92 -10.14 -2.89 3.02
N LEU A 93 -9.28 -2.65 4.02
CA LEU A 93 -8.83 -3.65 4.98
C LEU A 93 -9.32 -3.27 6.38
N SER A 94 -10.27 -4.05 6.91
CA SER A 94 -10.72 -3.89 8.29
C SER A 94 -9.61 -4.33 9.25
N CYS A 95 -9.28 -3.47 10.20
CA CYS A 95 -8.22 -3.70 11.17
C CYS A 95 -8.75 -3.38 12.58
N PRO A 96 -8.60 -4.28 13.57
CA PRO A 96 -8.92 -3.96 14.95
C PRO A 96 -8.18 -2.71 15.42
N ILE A 97 -8.84 -1.86 16.19
CA ILE A 97 -8.28 -0.55 16.57
C ILE A 97 -6.91 -0.65 17.24
N ASN A 98 -6.71 -1.65 18.11
CA ASN A 98 -5.44 -1.88 18.80
C ASN A 98 -4.32 -2.23 17.81
N SER A 99 -4.62 -3.07 16.81
CA SER A 99 -3.66 -3.40 15.75
C SER A 99 -3.39 -2.20 14.85
N ALA A 100 -4.41 -1.40 14.52
CA ALA A 100 -4.25 -0.20 13.72
C ALA A 100 -3.36 0.85 14.40
N VAL A 101 -3.50 1.02 15.73
CA VAL A 101 -2.63 1.89 16.53
C VAL A 101 -1.17 1.43 16.45
N VAL A 102 -0.91 0.13 16.62
CA VAL A 102 0.45 -0.43 16.53
C VAL A 102 1.02 -0.23 15.12
N LEU A 103 0.25 -0.57 14.07
CA LEU A 103 0.69 -0.38 12.68
C LEU A 103 0.96 1.10 12.35
N ALA A 104 0.12 2.01 12.81
CA ALA A 104 0.31 3.44 12.64
C ALA A 104 1.59 3.92 13.35
N SER A 105 1.88 3.42 14.56
CA SER A 105 3.09 3.80 15.29
C SER A 105 4.38 3.36 14.56
N TYR A 106 4.40 2.17 13.97
CA TYR A 106 5.51 1.74 13.12
C TYR A 106 5.59 2.51 11.79
N ALA A 107 4.44 2.90 11.22
CA ALA A 107 4.43 3.75 10.04
C ALA A 107 5.01 5.14 10.33
N VAL A 108 4.71 5.71 11.50
CA VAL A 108 5.29 6.97 11.98
C VAL A 108 6.79 6.82 12.18
N GLN A 109 7.22 5.78 12.90
CA GLN A 109 8.65 5.48 13.11
C GLN A 109 9.42 5.37 11.78
N SER A 110 8.84 4.67 10.80
CA SER A 110 9.44 4.55 9.47
C SER A 110 9.51 5.87 8.69
N GLN A 111 8.62 6.84 8.97
CA GLN A 111 8.54 8.10 8.23
C GLN A 111 9.28 9.26 8.90
N LEU A 112 9.25 9.32 10.23
CA LEU A 112 9.80 10.42 11.02
C LEU A 112 11.10 10.04 11.74
N GLY A 113 11.45 8.76 11.76
CA GLY A 113 12.54 8.24 12.59
C GLY A 113 12.18 8.25 14.07
N ASP A 114 13.19 8.11 14.93
CA ASP A 114 13.00 8.03 16.37
C ASP A 114 12.29 9.26 16.95
N TYR A 115 11.49 9.02 17.99
CA TYR A 115 10.85 10.11 18.70
C TYR A 115 11.87 11.08 19.32
N ASN A 116 11.67 12.39 19.08
CA ASN A 116 12.43 13.47 19.68
C ASN A 116 11.50 14.53 20.30
N ALA A 117 11.51 14.66 21.63
CA ALA A 117 10.65 15.58 22.38
C ALA A 117 10.80 17.07 21.99
N SER A 118 11.93 17.47 21.39
CA SER A 118 12.13 18.84 20.91
C SER A 118 11.39 19.15 19.61
N VAL A 119 11.13 18.11 18.79
CA VAL A 119 10.51 18.20 17.47
C VAL A 119 9.06 17.70 17.51
N HIS A 120 8.83 16.55 18.13
CA HIS A 120 7.54 15.86 18.19
C HIS A 120 6.72 16.31 19.40
N ARG A 121 6.23 17.56 19.35
CA ARG A 121 5.30 18.10 20.37
C ARG A 121 3.92 17.47 20.23
N SER A 122 3.15 17.43 21.31
CA SER A 122 1.78 16.88 21.30
C SER A 122 0.95 17.39 20.11
N GLY A 123 0.33 16.45 19.39
CA GLY A 123 -0.44 16.76 18.19
C GLY A 123 0.38 16.87 16.91
N TYR A 124 1.67 16.48 16.90
CA TYR A 124 2.48 16.46 15.68
C TYR A 124 1.91 15.54 14.60
N LEU A 125 1.05 14.58 14.98
CA LEU A 125 0.34 13.70 14.05
C LEU A 125 -1.02 14.24 13.57
N SER A 126 -1.40 15.49 13.89
CA SER A 126 -2.74 16.03 13.57
C SER A 126 -3.09 16.07 12.08
N ASN A 127 -2.07 16.11 11.22
CA ASN A 127 -2.22 16.16 9.75
C ASN A 127 -2.13 14.78 9.09
N TYR A 128 -2.02 13.70 9.88
CA TYR A 128 -1.89 12.34 9.38
C TYR A 128 -3.23 11.60 9.51
N ASN A 129 -3.55 10.80 8.51
CA ASN A 129 -4.71 9.90 8.52
C ASN A 129 -4.21 8.46 8.40
N PHE A 130 -4.49 7.65 9.41
CA PHE A 130 -4.10 6.24 9.45
C PHE A 130 -5.30 5.30 9.30
N ILE A 131 -6.51 5.75 9.63
CA ILE A 131 -7.77 5.01 9.52
C ILE A 131 -8.91 5.94 9.06
N PRO A 132 -10.01 5.43 8.47
CA PRO A 132 -11.12 6.25 7.97
C PRO A 132 -11.83 7.06 9.06
N GLU A 133 -12.13 6.44 10.20
CA GLU A 133 -12.85 7.07 11.33
C GLU A 133 -11.88 7.42 12.47
N GLN A 134 -10.80 8.11 12.13
CA GLN A 134 -9.76 8.48 13.08
C GLN A 134 -10.27 9.51 14.09
N ASN A 135 -9.98 9.29 15.37
CA ASN A 135 -10.29 10.23 16.45
C ASN A 135 -9.02 10.67 17.20
N LYS A 136 -9.17 11.62 18.13
CA LYS A 136 -8.04 12.15 18.90
C LYS A 136 -7.40 11.12 19.81
N ASP A 137 -8.20 10.25 20.43
CA ASP A 137 -7.71 9.18 21.31
C ASP A 137 -6.80 8.21 20.56
N PHE A 138 -7.15 7.88 19.32
CA PHE A 138 -6.31 7.08 18.43
C PHE A 138 -4.94 7.73 18.21
N LEU A 139 -4.91 9.02 17.84
CA LEU A 139 -3.65 9.73 17.63
C LEU A 139 -2.79 9.76 18.90
N THR A 140 -3.37 10.07 20.05
CA THR A 140 -2.65 10.06 21.33
C THR A 140 -2.01 8.69 21.62
N LYS A 141 -2.72 7.60 21.33
CA LYS A 141 -2.18 6.24 21.48
C LYS A 141 -1.03 5.96 20.51
N VAL A 142 -1.13 6.44 19.28
CA VAL A 142 -0.05 6.31 18.28
C VAL A 142 1.19 7.10 18.71
N GLU A 143 1.03 8.34 19.19
CA GLU A 143 2.13 9.17 19.71
C GLU A 143 2.80 8.46 20.91
N SER A 144 1.99 7.94 21.85
CA SER A 144 2.48 7.21 23.02
C SER A 144 3.26 5.94 22.68
N LEU A 145 2.88 5.20 21.64
CA LEU A 145 3.65 4.05 21.16
C LEU A 145 4.91 4.47 20.39
N HIS A 146 4.86 5.54 19.60
CA HIS A 146 6.02 6.03 18.88
C HIS A 146 7.17 6.41 19.82
N GLU A 147 6.86 6.94 21.01
CA GLU A 147 7.86 7.21 22.06
C GLU A 147 8.59 5.96 22.58
N GLN A 148 7.99 4.78 22.43
CA GLN A 148 8.53 3.50 22.93
C GLN A 148 9.37 2.75 21.89
N HIS A 149 9.24 3.12 20.61
CA HIS A 149 10.05 2.57 19.51
C HIS A 149 11.42 3.26 19.54
N ARG A 150 12.40 2.66 20.21
CA ARG A 150 13.82 3.05 20.16
C ARG A 150 14.66 1.92 19.60
#